data_AF-A0A966Q103-F1
#
_entry.id   AF-A0A966Q103-F1
#
_cell.length_a   1.000
_cell.length_b   1.000
_cell.length_c   1.000
_cell.angle_alpha   90.00
_cell.angle_beta   90.00
_cell.angle_gamma   90.00
#
_symmetry.space_group_name_H-M   'P 1'
#
loop_
_entity.id
_entity.type
_entity.pdbx_description
1 polymer ?
#
loop_
_entity_poly.entity_id
_entity_poly.type
_entity_poly.pdbx_seq_one_letter_code
_entity_poly.pdbx_strand_id
1 'polypeptide(L)'
;MQKFAFIVDVVAGELDREGVAESIRACLSETLPDDVHASVKAGEVKAFSEQGYKVWRARVTGVTAEQAGDAANPKKAKKELVEA
;
A
#
# COMPACT_ATOMS: atom_id res chain seq x y z
N MET A 1 0.62 -9.53 29.95
CA MET A 1 0.07 -9.10 28.65
C MET A 1 1.20 -8.81 27.68
N GLN A 2 1.01 -9.10 26.40
CA GLN A 2 1.97 -8.79 25.34
C GLN A 2 1.30 -7.85 24.34
N LYS A 3 2.08 -6.92 23.76
CA LYS A 3 1.58 -6.03 22.71
C LYS A 3 1.86 -6.66 21.35
N PHE A 4 0.81 -7.01 20.62
CA PHE A 4 0.90 -7.38 19.22
C PHE A 4 0.73 -6.13 18.35
N ALA A 5 1.54 -6.01 17.30
CA ALA A 5 1.52 -4.85 16.41
C ALA A 5 1.37 -5.33 14.95
N PHE A 6 0.51 -4.66 14.22
CA PHE A 6 0.25 -4.90 12.80
C PHE A 6 0.56 -3.64 12.01
N ILE A 7 1.06 -3.81 10.79
CA ILE A 7 1.29 -2.71 9.83
C ILE A 7 0.28 -2.88 8.70
N VAL A 8 -0.50 -1.83 8.44
CA VAL A 8 -1.48 -1.79 7.35
C VAL A 8 -1.14 -0.59 6.47
N ASP A 9 -0.61 -0.87 5.28
CA ASP A 9 -0.28 0.15 4.29
C ASP A 9 -1.42 0.26 3.27
N VAL A 10 -1.94 1.47 3.06
CA VAL A 10 -2.95 1.77 2.04
C VAL A 10 -2.39 2.81 1.08
N VAL A 11 -2.26 2.45 -0.20
CA VAL A 11 -1.71 3.35 -1.24
C VAL A 11 -2.81 3.74 -2.20
N ALA A 12 -3.14 5.03 -2.21
CA ALA A 12 -4.15 5.64 -3.06
C ALA A 12 -3.74 7.08 -3.42
N GLY A 13 -4.37 7.66 -4.45
CA GLY A 13 -4.14 9.07 -4.81
C GLY A 13 -4.70 10.05 -3.76
N GLU A 14 -5.88 9.73 -3.23
CA GLU A 14 -6.53 10.44 -2.13
C GLU A 14 -7.19 9.41 -1.21
N LEU A 15 -7.19 9.67 0.10
CA LEU A 15 -7.73 8.75 1.09
C LEU A 15 -8.26 9.49 2.32
N ASP A 16 -9.52 9.22 2.69
CA ASP A 16 -10.05 9.59 4.00
C ASP A 16 -9.45 8.68 5.09
N ARG A 17 -8.38 9.19 5.71
CA ARG A 17 -7.61 8.45 6.72
C ARG A 17 -8.37 8.26 8.02
N GLU A 18 -9.23 9.21 8.39
CA GLU A 18 -10.00 9.12 9.63
C GLU A 18 -11.12 8.09 9.48
N GLY A 19 -11.85 8.12 8.36
CA GLY A 19 -12.87 7.13 8.04
C GLY A 19 -12.31 5.71 7.95
N VAL A 20 -11.12 5.53 7.35
CA VAL A 20 -10.44 4.21 7.35
C VAL A 20 -10.06 3.77 8.76
N ALA A 21 -9.48 4.65 9.57
CA ALA A 21 -9.11 4.32 10.95
C ALA A 21 -10.34 3.99 11.81
N GLU A 22 -11.46 4.67 11.62
CA GLU A 22 -12.74 4.36 12.25
C GLU A 22 -13.28 2.99 11.81
N SER A 23 -13.26 2.70 10.51
CA SER A 23 -13.72 1.43 9.96
C SER A 23 -12.92 0.23 10.52
N ILE A 24 -11.60 0.37 10.64
CA ILE A 24 -10.75 -0.67 11.25
C ILE A 24 -11.08 -0.82 12.75
N ARG A 25 -11.33 0.27 13.47
CA ARG A 25 -11.74 0.20 14.89
C ARG A 25 -13.06 -0.54 15.06
N ALA A 26 -14.06 -0.22 14.23
CA ALA A 26 -15.34 -0.91 14.23
C ALA A 26 -15.17 -2.41 14.01
N CYS A 27 -14.42 -2.80 12.97
CA CYS A 27 -14.13 -4.20 12.67
C CYS A 27 -13.45 -4.93 13.85
N LEU A 28 -12.47 -4.29 14.51
CA LEU A 28 -11.78 -4.89 15.65
C LEU A 28 -12.70 -4.99 16.87
N SER A 29 -13.55 -3.99 17.12
CA SER A 29 -14.51 -4.03 18.23
C SER A 29 -15.58 -5.12 18.08
N GLU A 30 -15.92 -5.48 16.84
CA GLU A 30 -16.87 -6.57 16.56
C GLU A 30 -16.22 -7.95 16.64
N THR A 31 -14.90 -8.05 16.42
CA THR A 31 -14.20 -9.33 16.27
C THR A 31 -13.43 -9.76 17.53
N LEU A 32 -12.93 -8.80 18.31
CA LEU A 32 -12.09 -9.08 19.47
C LEU A 32 -12.93 -9.34 20.73
N PRO A 33 -12.49 -10.24 21.63
CA PRO A 33 -13.12 -10.41 22.94
C PRO A 33 -13.07 -9.14 23.81
N ASP A 34 -14.02 -9.01 24.76
CA ASP A 34 -14.18 -7.83 25.63
C ASP A 34 -12.95 -7.49 26.49
N ASP A 35 -12.08 -8.47 26.76
CA ASP A 35 -10.85 -8.32 27.54
C ASP A 35 -9.63 -7.95 26.69
N VAL A 36 -9.81 -7.72 25.38
CA VAL A 36 -8.75 -7.33 24.45
C VAL A 36 -8.83 -5.85 24.12
N HIS A 37 -7.72 -5.15 24.33
CA HIS A 37 -7.60 -3.73 24.01
C HIS A 37 -6.94 -3.52 22.65
N ALA A 38 -7.67 -2.92 21.71
CA ALA A 38 -7.15 -2.51 20.41
C ALA A 38 -7.06 -0.98 20.29
N SER A 39 -6.05 -0.50 19.55
CA SER A 39 -5.93 0.91 19.18
C SER A 39 -5.56 1.01 17.71
N VAL A 40 -6.30 1.84 16.98
CA VAL A 40 -6.01 2.19 15.60
C VAL A 40 -5.78 3.69 15.56
N LYS A 41 -4.67 4.09 14.94
CA LYS A 41 -4.27 5.48 14.76
C LYS A 41 -3.85 5.65 13.31
N ALA A 42 -4.21 6.77 12.69
CA ALA A 42 -3.72 7.10 11.36
C ALA A 42 -2.18 7.29 11.43
N GLY A 43 -1.44 6.52 10.63
CA GLY A 43 0.01 6.60 10.52
C GLY A 43 0.50 7.80 9.70
N GLU A 44 1.81 7.91 9.46
CA GLU A 44 2.36 8.96 8.58
C GLU A 44 1.86 8.82 7.14
N VAL A 45 1.84 9.93 6.40
CA VAL A 45 1.61 9.91 4.95
C VAL A 45 2.94 10.12 4.26
N LYS A 46 3.27 9.21 3.34
CA LYS A 46 4.48 9.30 2.54
C LYS A 46 4.12 9.21 1.07
N ALA A 47 4.52 10.21 0.29
CA ALA A 47 4.39 10.17 -1.15
C ALA A 47 5.43 9.20 -1.75
N PHE A 48 4.99 8.41 -2.72
CA PHE A 48 5.89 7.61 -3.53
C PHE A 48 6.31 8.39 -4.78
N SER A 49 7.57 8.26 -5.18
CA SER A 49 7.91 8.44 -6.59
C SER A 49 7.32 7.28 -7.41
N GLU A 50 7.15 7.44 -8.72
CA GLU A 50 6.61 6.37 -9.58
C GLU A 50 7.39 5.05 -9.43
N GLN A 51 8.72 5.12 -9.47
CA GLN A 51 9.58 3.94 -9.27
C GLN A 51 9.50 3.41 -7.83
N GLY A 52 9.40 4.29 -6.84
CA GLY A 52 9.21 3.90 -5.45
C GLY A 52 7.92 3.09 -5.24
N TYR A 53 6.82 3.51 -5.86
CA TYR A 53 5.55 2.79 -5.83
C TYR A 53 5.67 1.42 -6.50
N LYS A 54 6.27 1.34 -7.69
CA LYS A 54 6.48 0.05 -8.41
C LYS A 54 7.27 -0.94 -7.57
N VAL A 55 8.33 -0.49 -6.90
CA VAL A 55 9.15 -1.32 -6.00
C VAL A 55 8.36 -1.75 -4.76
N TRP A 56 7.64 -0.83 -4.11
CA TRP A 56 6.82 -1.17 -2.94
C TRP A 56 5.73 -2.17 -3.30
N ARG A 57 4.99 -1.94 -4.38
CA ARG A 57 3.89 -2.80 -4.83
C ARG A 57 4.40 -4.23 -5.07
N ALA A 58 5.50 -4.38 -5.82
CA ALA A 58 6.06 -5.70 -6.08
C ALA A 58 6.52 -6.43 -4.79
N ARG A 59 7.14 -5.70 -3.85
CA ARG A 59 7.70 -6.31 -2.62
C ARG A 59 6.66 -6.62 -1.54
N VAL A 60 5.66 -5.75 -1.39
CA VAL A 60 4.72 -5.80 -0.26
C VAL A 60 3.42 -6.47 -0.65
N THR A 61 2.94 -6.25 -1.88
CA THR A 61 1.67 -6.84 -2.36
C THR A 61 1.89 -8.05 -3.26
N GLY A 62 3.13 -8.27 -3.74
CA GLY A 62 3.45 -9.32 -4.70
C GLY A 62 3.09 -9.00 -6.16
N VAL A 63 2.45 -7.86 -6.44
CA VAL A 63 2.04 -7.48 -7.80
C VAL A 63 3.22 -6.90 -8.59
N THR A 64 3.74 -7.68 -9.53
CA THR A 64 4.93 -7.35 -10.33
C THR A 64 4.65 -6.29 -11.40
N ALA A 65 5.71 -5.74 -11.99
CA ALA A 65 5.59 -4.80 -13.10
C ALA A 65 4.87 -5.40 -14.32
N GLU A 66 5.07 -6.69 -14.60
CA GLU A 66 4.38 -7.38 -15.70
C GLU A 66 2.88 -7.53 -15.42
N GLN A 67 2.52 -7.94 -14.21
CA GLN A 67 1.12 -8.09 -13.80
C GLN A 67 0.35 -6.76 -13.80
N ALA A 68 1.04 -5.66 -13.51
CA ALA A 68 0.45 -4.33 -13.52
C ALA A 68 0.54 -3.60 -14.87
N GLY A 69 1.17 -4.20 -15.89
CA GLY A 69 1.35 -3.57 -17.21
C GLY A 69 2.42 -2.47 -17.26
N ASP A 70 3.25 -2.36 -16.21
CA ASP A 70 4.32 -1.37 -16.04
C ASP A 70 5.69 -1.86 -16.53
N ALA A 71 5.77 -3.04 -17.15
CA ALA A 71 7.02 -3.62 -17.60
C ALA A 71 7.68 -2.71 -18.65
N ALA A 72 8.86 -2.17 -18.31
CA ALA A 72 9.67 -1.44 -19.26
C ALA A 72 10.05 -2.40 -20.40
N ASN A 73 9.66 -2.08 -21.64
CA ASN A 73 10.09 -2.82 -22.82
C ASN A 73 11.31 -2.14 -23.45
N PRO A 74 12.56 -2.56 -23.11
CA PRO A 74 13.76 -1.93 -23.63
C PRO A 74 13.89 -2.01 -25.16
N LYS A 75 13.16 -2.93 -25.81
CA LYS A 75 13.13 -3.03 -27.28
C LYS A 75 12.31 -1.92 -27.95
N LYS A 76 11.31 -1.32 -27.27
CA LYS A 76 10.55 -0.18 -27.81
C LYS A 76 11.35 1.13 -27.67
N ALA A 77 11.97 1.35 -26.50
CA ALA A 77 12.77 2.55 -26.23
C ALA A 77 13.98 2.72 -27.17
N LYS A 78 14.60 1.61 -27.63
CA LYS A 78 15.68 1.67 -28.63
C LYS A 78 15.18 1.89 -30.06
N LYS A 79 13.91 1.62 -30.37
CA LYS A 79 13.38 1.77 -31.74
C LYS A 79 13.01 3.23 -32.03
N GLU A 80 12.41 3.91 -31.05
CA GLU A 80 12.05 5.33 -31.16
C GLU A 80 13.28 6.26 -31.20
N LEU A 81 14.43 5.86 -30.64
CA LEU A 81 15.65 6.67 -30.66
C LEU A 81 16.49 6.52 -31.95
N VAL A 82 16.17 5.54 -32.80
CA VAL A 82 16.89 5.25 -34.05
C VAL A 82 16.14 5.80 -35.28
N GLU A 83 14.86 6.14 -35.12
CA GLU A 83 14.01 6.71 -36.17
C GLU A 83 13.80 8.24 -36.04
N ALA A 84 14.56 8.91 -35.16
CA ALA A 84 14.55 10.36 -34.95
C ALA A 84 15.83 11.05 -35.43
#